data_AF-A0ABD0RFY5-F1
#
_entry.id   AF-A0ABD0RFY5-F1
#
_cell.length_a   1.000
_cell.length_b   1.000
_cell.length_c   1.000
_cell.angle_alpha   90.00
_cell.angle_beta   90.00
_cell.angle_gamma   90.00
#
_symmetry.space_group_name_H-M   'P 1'
#
loop_
_entity.id
_entity.type
_entity.pdbx_description
1 polymer ?
#
loop_
_entity_poly.entity_id
_entity_poly.type
_entity_poly.pdbx_seq_one_letter_code
_entity_poly.pdbx_strand_id
1 'polypeptide(L)'
;LPDEKGRVQILHIHTSKMREFNLLSGDVDVKELAAETKNYSGAELEGLVRAAQSTAMNRHIKATSTVEVDMERAEKLQVTRSDFMASLNNDIKPAFGTNQEDYSSYIMNGIIKWGDPVTRVLEDGELLVQQTKNSDRTPLV
;
A
#
# COMPACT_ATOMS: atom_id res chain seq x y z
N LEU A 1 0.25 16.33 -2.86
CA LEU A 1 0.02 14.88 -3.09
C LEU A 1 -1.46 14.67 -3.35
N PRO A 2 -1.86 13.64 -4.12
CA PRO A 2 -3.27 13.39 -4.39
C PRO A 2 -4.04 12.98 -3.12
N ASP A 3 -5.21 13.56 -2.93
CA ASP A 3 -6.19 13.12 -1.93
C ASP A 3 -6.64 11.69 -2.21
N GLU A 4 -7.29 11.05 -1.24
CA GLU A 4 -7.78 9.66 -1.38
C GLU A 4 -8.65 9.47 -2.64
N LYS A 5 -9.56 10.40 -2.92
CA LYS A 5 -10.37 10.40 -4.15
C LYS A 5 -9.51 10.51 -5.41
N GLY A 6 -8.46 11.34 -5.38
CA GLY A 6 -7.50 11.47 -6.48
C GLY A 6 -6.69 10.18 -6.68
N ARG A 7 -6.28 9.51 -5.60
CA ARG A 7 -5.58 8.22 -5.68
C ARG A 7 -6.45 7.14 -6.31
N VAL A 8 -7.73 7.07 -5.93
CA VAL A 8 -8.70 6.16 -6.58
C VAL A 8 -8.76 6.40 -8.08
N GLN A 9 -8.82 7.67 -8.52
CA GLN A 9 -8.86 8.01 -9.95
C GLN A 9 -7.57 7.58 -10.67
N ILE A 10 -6.41 7.86 -10.08
CA ILE A 10 -5.10 7.50 -10.66
C ILE A 10 -5.00 5.98 -10.80
N LEU A 11 -5.26 5.24 -9.72
CA LEU A 11 -5.25 3.78 -9.74
C LEU A 11 -6.26 3.23 -10.75
N HIS A 12 -7.43 3.85 -10.89
CA HIS A 12 -8.42 3.45 -11.88
C HIS A 12 -7.90 3.63 -13.32
N ILE A 13 -7.22 4.75 -13.63
CA ILE A 13 -6.63 5.00 -14.95
C ILE A 13 -5.58 3.92 -15.27
N HIS A 14 -4.68 3.62 -14.34
CA HIS A 14 -3.62 2.64 -14.56
C HIS A 14 -4.10 1.18 -14.57
N THR A 15 -5.21 0.87 -13.90
CA THR A 15 -5.80 -0.48 -13.89
C THR A 15 -6.87 -0.71 -14.96
N SER A 16 -7.37 0.35 -15.62
CA SER A 16 -8.41 0.27 -16.67
C SER A 16 -8.04 -0.70 -17.79
N LYS A 17 -6.81 -0.57 -18.35
CA LYS A 17 -6.33 -1.48 -19.40
C LYS A 17 -6.26 -2.92 -18.91
N MET A 18 -5.80 -3.15 -17.68
CA MET A 18 -5.72 -4.51 -17.12
C MET A 18 -7.10 -5.14 -16.98
N ARG A 19 -8.11 -4.34 -16.59
CA ARG A 19 -9.50 -4.79 -16.51
C ARG A 19 -10.09 -5.08 -17.89
N GLU A 20 -9.79 -4.26 -18.90
CA GLU A 20 -10.23 -4.45 -20.28
C GLU A 20 -9.72 -5.78 -20.87
N PHE A 21 -8.46 -6.12 -20.61
CA PHE A 21 -7.85 -7.38 -21.06
C PHE A 21 -8.06 -8.56 -20.10
N ASN A 22 -8.91 -8.41 -19.07
CA ASN A 22 -9.18 -9.43 -18.06
C ASN A 22 -7.94 -9.96 -17.31
N LEU A 23 -6.90 -9.12 -17.21
CA LEU A 23 -5.64 -9.35 -16.51
C LEU A 23 -5.69 -8.92 -15.03
N LEU A 24 -6.77 -8.27 -14.60
CA LEU A 24 -6.99 -7.90 -13.21
C LEU A 24 -7.99 -8.86 -12.58
N SER A 25 -7.61 -9.51 -11.48
CA SER A 25 -8.50 -10.41 -10.75
C SER A 25 -9.61 -9.64 -10.03
N GLY A 26 -10.75 -10.30 -9.83
CA GLY A 26 -11.94 -9.70 -9.20
C GLY A 26 -11.81 -9.43 -7.70
N ASP A 27 -10.72 -9.90 -7.08
CA ASP A 27 -10.38 -9.67 -5.67
C ASP A 27 -9.69 -8.31 -5.43
N VAL A 28 -9.35 -7.58 -6.49
CA VAL A 28 -8.67 -6.27 -6.37
C VAL A 28 -9.69 -5.14 -6.21
N ASP A 29 -9.73 -4.54 -5.02
CA ASP A 29 -10.47 -3.31 -4.75
C ASP A 29 -9.55 -2.08 -4.82
N VAL A 30 -9.80 -1.21 -5.81
CA VAL A 30 -9.07 0.05 -6.00
C VAL A 30 -9.25 1.00 -4.82
N LYS A 31 -10.40 0.96 -4.12
CA LYS A 31 -10.64 1.82 -2.95
C LYS A 31 -9.80 1.38 -1.76
N GLU A 32 -9.69 0.07 -1.55
CA GLU A 32 -8.80 -0.50 -0.54
C GLU A 32 -7.35 -0.08 -0.82
N LEU A 33 -6.88 -0.25 -2.05
CA LEU A 33 -5.52 0.16 -2.44
C LEU A 33 -5.28 1.66 -2.20
N ALA A 34 -6.25 2.52 -2.54
CA ALA A 34 -6.13 3.96 -2.31
C ALA A 34 -6.08 4.35 -0.82
N ALA A 35 -6.74 3.56 0.05
CA ALA A 35 -6.74 3.75 1.49
C ALA A 35 -5.40 3.35 2.13
N GLU A 36 -4.74 2.32 1.60
CA GLU A 36 -3.42 1.84 2.04
C GLU A 36 -2.26 2.70 1.47
N THR A 37 -2.40 3.26 0.27
CA THR A 37 -1.35 4.09 -0.37
C THR A 37 -1.37 5.56 0.08
N LYS A 38 -1.44 5.83 1.40
CA LYS A 38 -1.42 7.21 1.90
C LYS A 38 -0.07 7.87 1.61
N ASN A 39 -0.12 9.14 1.21
CA ASN A 39 1.05 9.96 0.82
C ASN A 39 1.80 9.52 -0.45
N TYR A 40 1.28 8.55 -1.21
CA TYR A 40 1.85 8.21 -2.52
C TYR A 40 1.55 9.32 -3.53
N SER A 41 2.55 9.67 -4.32
CA SER A 41 2.45 10.50 -5.51
C SER A 41 1.89 9.72 -6.70
N GLY A 42 1.49 10.41 -7.77
CA GLY A 42 0.96 9.75 -8.96
C GLY A 42 1.96 8.78 -9.61
N ALA A 43 3.25 9.12 -9.62
CA ALA A 43 4.30 8.26 -10.15
C ALA A 43 4.52 7.00 -9.31
N GLU A 44 4.41 7.10 -7.99
CA GLU A 44 4.54 5.93 -7.10
C GLU A 44 3.33 5.01 -7.21
N LEU A 45 2.12 5.55 -7.41
CA LEU A 45 0.93 4.74 -7.70
C LEU A 45 1.04 4.01 -9.04
N GLU A 46 1.59 4.65 -10.07
CA GLU A 46 1.91 3.97 -11.33
C GLU A 46 2.97 2.87 -11.10
N GLY A 47 4.02 3.19 -10.36
CA GLY A 47 5.08 2.26 -9.99
C GLY A 47 4.54 1.04 -9.26
N LEU A 48 3.58 1.22 -8.35
CA LEU A 48 2.92 0.13 -7.63
C LEU A 48 2.17 -0.82 -8.57
N VAL A 49 1.41 -0.27 -9.54
CA VAL A 49 0.70 -1.09 -10.52
C VAL A 49 1.69 -1.89 -11.38
N ARG A 50 2.80 -1.27 -11.78
CA ARG A 50 3.85 -1.94 -12.56
C ARG A 50 4.58 -3.01 -11.76
N ALA A 51 4.87 -2.75 -10.48
CA ALA A 51 5.48 -3.72 -9.58
C ALA A 51 4.56 -4.93 -9.37
N ALA A 52 3.26 -4.70 -9.11
CA ALA A 52 2.28 -5.78 -8.96
C ALA A 52 2.16 -6.64 -10.23
N GLN A 53 2.21 -6.02 -11.43
CA GLN A 53 2.27 -6.76 -12.70
C GLN A 53 3.53 -7.63 -12.80
N SER A 54 4.69 -7.09 -12.43
CA SER A 54 5.96 -7.83 -12.43
C SER A 54 5.94 -9.01 -11.44
N THR A 55 5.42 -8.79 -10.23
CA THR A 55 5.22 -9.82 -9.21
C THR A 55 4.31 -10.94 -9.71
N ALA A 56 3.19 -10.57 -10.35
CA ALA A 56 2.30 -11.54 -10.97
C ALA A 56 2.98 -12.33 -12.09
N MET A 57 3.75 -11.68 -12.96
CA MET A 57 4.52 -12.38 -14.02
C MET A 57 5.55 -13.34 -13.42
N ASN A 58 6.32 -12.90 -12.43
CA ASN A 58 7.33 -13.70 -11.76
C ASN A 58 6.75 -14.94 -11.07
N ARG A 59 5.52 -14.88 -10.56
CA ARG A 59 4.82 -16.03 -9.95
C ARG A 59 4.63 -17.20 -10.93
N HIS A 60 4.49 -16.92 -12.23
CA HIS A 60 4.25 -17.94 -13.26
C HIS A 60 5.51 -18.35 -14.01
N ILE A 61 6.62 -17.60 -13.87
CA ILE A 61 7.93 -18.00 -14.36
C ILE A 61 8.55 -18.95 -13.32
N LYS A 62 8.51 -20.27 -13.59
CA LYS A 62 9.21 -21.24 -12.74
C LYS A 62 10.73 -21.04 -12.87
N ALA A 63 11.38 -20.65 -11.78
CA ALA A 63 12.84 -20.68 -11.65
C ALA A 63 13.33 -22.13 -11.47
N THR A 64 13.15 -22.97 -12.50
CA THR A 64 13.98 -24.17 -12.67
C THR A 64 15.15 -23.76 -13.57
N SER A 65 16.29 -24.43 -13.50
CA SER A 65 17.56 -24.13 -14.20
C SER A 65 17.47 -23.89 -15.73
N THR A 66 16.31 -24.11 -16.32
CA THR A 66 15.91 -23.74 -17.68
C THR A 66 14.65 -22.87 -17.59
N VAL A 67 14.68 -21.69 -18.21
CA VAL A 67 13.50 -20.80 -18.30
C VAL A 67 12.48 -21.46 -19.23
N GLU A 68 11.68 -22.37 -18.70
CA GLU A 68 10.54 -22.94 -19.40
C GLU A 68 9.31 -22.07 -19.11
N VAL A 69 8.91 -21.30 -20.11
CA VAL A 69 7.67 -20.52 -20.07
C VAL A 69 6.51 -21.48 -20.33
N ASP A 70 5.76 -21.79 -19.28
CA ASP A 70 4.50 -22.53 -19.40
C ASP A 70 3.44 -21.59 -20.02
N MET A 71 3.33 -21.63 -21.36
CA MET A 71 2.44 -20.75 -22.15
C MET A 71 0.98 -20.85 -21.71
N GLU A 72 0.51 -22.01 -21.24
CA GLU A 72 -0.87 -22.19 -20.76
C GLU A 72 -1.15 -21.45 -19.44
N ARG A 73 -0.13 -21.27 -18.59
CA ARG A 73 -0.23 -20.47 -17.36
C ARG A 73 -0.14 -18.98 -17.65
N ALA A 74 0.65 -18.59 -18.66
CA ALA A 74 0.78 -17.20 -19.08
C ALA A 74 -0.54 -16.64 -19.63
N GLU A 75 -1.33 -17.44 -20.36
CA GLU A 75 -2.64 -17.02 -20.88
C GLU A 75 -3.69 -16.78 -19.77
N LYS A 76 -3.51 -17.38 -18.60
CA LYS A 76 -4.40 -17.21 -17.42
C LYS A 76 -3.83 -16.25 -16.38
N LEU A 77 -2.82 -15.48 -16.75
CA LEU A 77 -2.18 -14.54 -15.83
C LEU A 77 -3.16 -13.45 -15.39
N GLN A 78 -3.46 -13.43 -14.10
CA GLN A 78 -4.21 -12.35 -13.48
C GLN A 78 -3.42 -11.79 -12.30
N VAL A 79 -3.36 -10.46 -12.23
CA VAL A 79 -2.83 -9.72 -11.10
C VAL A 79 -3.86 -9.74 -9.98
N THR A 80 -3.44 -10.26 -8.83
CA THR A 80 -4.28 -10.51 -7.65
C THR A 80 -4.06 -9.45 -6.59
N ARG A 81 -4.94 -9.39 -5.59
CA ARG A 81 -4.77 -8.51 -4.43
C ARG A 81 -3.44 -8.78 -3.71
N SER A 82 -3.04 -10.06 -3.61
CA SER A 82 -1.76 -10.43 -2.98
C SER A 82 -0.55 -9.84 -3.70
N ASP A 83 -0.60 -9.71 -5.03
CA ASP A 83 0.52 -9.14 -5.81
C ASP A 83 0.69 -7.63 -5.47
N PHE A 84 -0.42 -6.89 -5.31
CA PHE A 84 -0.39 -5.50 -4.87
C PHE A 84 0.12 -5.34 -3.44
N MET A 85 -0.35 -6.17 -2.50
CA MET A 85 0.07 -6.10 -1.10
C MET A 85 1.55 -6.47 -0.94
N ALA A 86 2.05 -7.43 -1.72
CA ALA A 86 3.47 -7.76 -1.75
C ALA A 86 4.32 -6.57 -2.23
N SER A 87 3.90 -5.91 -3.32
CA SER A 87 4.64 -4.75 -3.85
C SER A 87 4.55 -3.51 -2.97
N LEU A 88 3.46 -3.31 -2.23
CA LEU A 88 3.34 -2.27 -1.20
C LEU A 88 4.37 -2.45 -0.08
N ASN A 89 4.55 -3.69 0.38
CA ASN A 89 5.44 -3.98 1.51
C ASN A 89 6.93 -3.94 1.11
N ASN A 90 7.25 -4.36 -0.11
CA ASN A 90 8.64 -4.67 -0.47
C ASN A 90 9.23 -3.74 -1.54
N ASP A 91 8.43 -3.30 -2.52
CA ASP A 91 8.97 -2.70 -3.75
C ASP A 91 8.86 -1.18 -3.77
N ILE A 92 7.69 -0.64 -3.41
CA ILE A 92 7.38 0.79 -3.56
C ILE A 92 7.08 1.40 -2.20
N LYS A 93 8.03 2.17 -1.69
CA LYS A 93 7.86 3.00 -0.49
C LYS A 93 7.56 4.44 -0.91
N PRO A 94 6.67 5.14 -0.20
CA PRO A 94 6.41 6.54 -0.51
C PRO A 94 7.63 7.39 -0.14
N ALA A 95 8.06 8.25 -1.05
CA ALA A 95 9.15 9.21 -0.85
C ALA A 95 8.76 10.31 0.15
N PHE A 96 7.45 10.53 0.34
CA PHE A 96 6.89 11.47 1.30
C PHE A 96 5.99 10.75 2.30
N GLY A 97 6.18 11.03 3.59
CA GLY A 97 5.34 10.49 4.67
C GLY A 97 6.11 9.67 5.69
N THR A 98 5.37 8.95 6.53
CA THR A 98 5.89 8.12 7.62
C THR A 98 6.71 6.96 7.07
N ASN A 99 8.04 7.02 7.20
CA ASN A 99 8.88 5.87 6.98
C ASN A 99 8.63 4.87 8.12
N GLN A 100 7.78 3.88 7.87
CA GLN A 100 7.33 2.92 8.88
C GLN A 100 8.50 2.10 9.46
N GLU A 101 9.58 1.96 8.69
CA GLU A 101 10.84 1.37 9.13
C GLU A 101 11.55 2.21 10.19
N ASP A 102 11.50 3.55 10.08
CA ASP A 102 12.12 4.44 11.06
C ASP A 102 11.43 4.31 12.42
N TYR A 103 10.10 4.25 12.47
CA TYR A 103 9.37 4.06 13.73
C TYR A 103 9.70 2.72 14.40
N SER A 104 9.86 1.66 13.60
CA SER A 104 10.24 0.34 14.11
C SER A 104 11.65 0.36 14.72
N SER A 105 12.57 1.16 14.15
CA SER A 105 13.92 1.35 14.71
C SER A 105 13.91 2.12 16.04
N TYR A 106 13.00 3.09 16.21
CA TYR A 106 12.86 3.86 17.44
C TYR A 106 12.19 3.06 18.57
N ILE A 107 11.36 2.07 18.24
CA ILE A 107 10.61 1.26 19.22
C ILE A 107 11.01 -0.22 19.10
N MET A 108 12.27 -0.53 19.41
CA MET A 108 12.85 -1.87 19.20
C MET A 108 12.10 -3.03 19.91
N ASN A 109 11.54 -2.78 21.10
CA ASN A 109 10.90 -3.79 21.94
C ASN A 109 9.38 -3.55 22.12
N GLY A 110 8.78 -2.74 21.25
CA GLY A 110 7.41 -2.28 21.43
C GLY A 110 7.24 -1.35 22.64
N ILE A 111 5.97 -1.07 22.99
CA ILE A 111 5.61 -0.24 24.15
C ILE A 111 5.13 -1.14 25.27
N ILE A 112 5.90 -1.22 26.36
CA ILE A 112 5.53 -1.99 27.55
C ILE A 112 4.69 -1.10 28.48
N LYS A 113 3.43 -1.48 28.71
CA LYS A 113 2.53 -0.83 29.67
C LYS A 113 2.86 -1.28 31.10
N TRP A 114 3.95 -0.78 31.66
CA TRP A 114 4.45 -1.18 32.99
C TRP A 114 3.67 -0.57 34.15
N GLY A 115 2.74 0.34 33.88
CA GLY A 115 1.83 0.90 34.87
C GLY A 115 0.92 1.97 34.29
N ASP A 116 0.02 2.49 35.13
CA ASP A 116 -0.96 3.53 34.77
C ASP A 116 -0.36 4.80 34.15
N PRO A 117 0.85 5.28 34.52
CA PRO A 117 1.41 6.46 33.89
C PRO A 117 1.60 6.31 32.37
N VAL A 118 1.97 5.13 31.88
CA VAL A 118 2.14 4.89 30.43
C VAL A 118 0.81 4.93 29.73
N THR A 119 -0.21 4.30 30.30
CA THR A 119 -1.57 4.31 29.75
C THR A 119 -2.11 5.73 29.66
N ARG A 120 -1.98 6.53 30.73
CA ARG A 120 -2.41 7.94 30.74
C ARG A 120 -1.75 8.78 29.64
N VAL A 121 -0.44 8.63 29.45
CA VAL A 121 0.28 9.37 28.39
C VAL A 121 -0.22 8.99 26.99
N LEU A 122 -0.51 7.71 26.75
CA LEU A 122 -1.05 7.25 25.46
C LEU A 122 -2.49 7.75 25.23
N GLU A 123 -3.32 7.75 26.28
CA GLU A 123 -4.70 8.26 26.23
C GLU A 123 -4.74 9.78 25.99
N ASP A 124 -3.90 10.54 26.70
CA ASP A 124 -3.76 11.98 26.49
C ASP A 124 -3.29 12.29 25.05
N GLY A 125 -2.36 11.48 24.54
CA GLY A 125 -1.92 11.56 23.14
C GLY A 125 -3.07 11.36 22.15
N GLU A 126 -3.89 10.32 22.34
CA GLU A 126 -5.06 10.07 21.50
C GLU A 126 -6.07 11.22 21.57
N LEU A 127 -6.33 11.78 22.76
CA LEU A 127 -7.22 12.93 22.93
C LEU A 127 -6.73 14.16 22.14
N LEU A 128 -5.43 14.44 22.18
CA LEU A 128 -4.82 15.54 21.41
C LEU A 128 -4.88 15.29 19.90
N VAL A 129 -4.69 14.04 19.45
CA VAL A 129 -4.86 13.65 18.04
C VAL A 129 -6.31 13.84 17.59
N GLN A 130 -7.29 13.46 18.41
CA GLN A 130 -8.71 13.68 18.10
C GLN A 130 -9.06 15.17 18.06
N GLN A 131 -8.51 15.96 18.98
CA GLN A 131 -8.71 17.40 18.99
C GLN A 131 -8.18 18.04 17.71
N THR A 132 -6.94 17.73 17.31
CA THR A 132 -6.34 18.29 16.09
C THR A 132 -7.04 17.84 14.82
N LYS A 133 -7.61 16.62 14.80
CA LYS A 133 -8.36 16.09 13.66
C LYS A 133 -9.74 16.75 13.46
N ASN A 134 -10.42 17.11 14.55
CA ASN A 134 -11.83 17.53 14.51
C ASN A 134 -12.05 19.04 14.79
N SER A 135 -11.05 19.75 15.30
CA SER A 135 -11.19 21.15 15.74
C SER A 135 -10.91 22.15 14.62
N ASP A 136 -11.93 22.89 14.22
CA ASP A 136 -11.79 24.01 13.27
C ASP A 136 -11.08 25.24 13.88
N ARG A 137 -10.92 25.29 15.21
CA ARG A 137 -10.33 26.42 15.94
C ARG A 137 -8.82 26.30 16.13
N THR A 138 -8.28 25.08 16.03
CA THR A 138 -6.86 24.76 16.19
C THR A 138 -6.41 23.85 15.05
N PRO A 139 -6.45 24.32 13.80
CA PRO A 139 -6.07 23.50 12.65
C PRO A 139 -4.57 23.16 12.69
N LEU A 140 -4.24 21.94 12.24
CA LEU A 140 -2.89 21.61 11.81
C LEU A 140 -2.58 22.45 10.57
N VAL A 141 -1.55 23.29 10.66
CA VAL A 141 -1.07 24.15 9.56
C VAL A 141 -0.54 23.29 8.41
#